data_AF-A0A815FDY5-F1
#
_entry.id   AF-A0A815FDY5-F1
#
_cell.length_a   1.000
_cell.length_b   1.000
_cell.length_c   1.000
_cell.angle_alpha   90.00
_cell.angle_beta   90.00
_cell.angle_gamma   90.00
#
_symmetry.space_group_name_H-M   'P 1'
#
loop_
_entity.id
_entity.type
_entity.pdbx_description
1 polymer ?
#
loop_
_entity_poly.entity_id
_entity_poly.type
_entity_poly.pdbx_seq_one_letter_code
_entity_poly.pdbx_strand_id
1 'polypeptide(L)'
;MGKKTQSIEQKRSSSLPGIVFCTLVIALASVVLQTRNSPPLNEYLSKEISPTKPYETFEEFYPHYLDEHSQQTTRQWHYVAGGLTAYSSIPFFRHLSNGLPEMGLFMMVYIIGGKLITRSFKKTFIPLLLGYSFAWIGHFFFEHNKPATFIYPSFSLMGDFHMVYDAIRSLA
;
A
#
# COMPACT_ATOMS: atom_id res chain seq x y z
N MET A 1 -50.76 -12.57 10.81
CA MET A 1 -49.85 -13.59 10.24
C MET A 1 -48.62 -12.92 9.58
N GLY A 2 -47.88 -12.04 10.30
CA GLY A 2 -46.88 -11.15 9.67
C GLY A 2 -45.54 -10.98 10.39
N LYS A 3 -45.30 -11.68 11.51
CA LYS A 3 -44.03 -11.56 12.27
C LYS A 3 -42.89 -12.43 11.74
N LYS A 4 -43.19 -13.49 10.99
CA LYS A 4 -42.19 -14.49 10.57
C LYS A 4 -41.33 -13.98 9.39
N THR A 5 -41.92 -13.19 8.49
CA THR A 5 -41.28 -12.69 7.27
C THR A 5 -40.19 -11.65 7.55
N GLN A 6 -40.40 -10.75 8.52
CA GLN A 6 -39.40 -9.74 8.92
C GLN A 6 -38.11 -10.35 9.50
N SER A 7 -38.20 -11.48 10.21
CA SER A 7 -37.02 -12.15 10.77
C SER A 7 -36.11 -12.80 9.71
N ILE A 8 -36.67 -13.17 8.55
CA ILE A 8 -35.95 -13.85 7.47
C ILE A 8 -35.19 -12.82 6.60
N GLU A 9 -35.79 -11.66 6.34
CA GLU A 9 -35.13 -10.55 5.63
C GLU A 9 -33.97 -9.95 6.44
N GLN A 10 -34.17 -9.77 7.75
CA GLN A 10 -33.16 -9.20 8.64
C GLN A 10 -31.91 -10.09 8.77
N LYS A 11 -32.06 -11.41 8.60
CA LYS A 11 -30.94 -12.38 8.60
C LYS A 11 -30.17 -12.43 7.27
N ARG A 12 -30.77 -11.96 6.16
CA ARG A 12 -30.14 -11.93 4.83
C ARG A 12 -29.19 -10.73 4.66
N SER A 13 -29.55 -9.59 5.25
CA SER A 13 -28.78 -8.33 5.21
C SER A 13 -27.44 -8.40 5.98
N SER A 14 -27.35 -9.22 7.04
CA SER A 14 -26.14 -9.34 7.87
C SER A 14 -25.01 -10.19 7.28
N SER A 15 -25.22 -10.82 6.12
CA SER A 15 -24.23 -11.70 5.47
C SER A 15 -23.33 -10.98 4.45
N LEU A 16 -23.76 -9.83 3.93
CA LEU A 16 -22.97 -9.03 2.98
C LEU A 16 -21.60 -8.59 3.53
N PRO A 17 -21.48 -8.12 4.79
CA PRO A 17 -20.18 -7.72 5.35
C PRO A 17 -19.18 -8.88 5.38
N GLY A 18 -19.65 -10.10 5.70
CA GLY A 18 -18.81 -11.28 5.76
C GLY A 18 -18.35 -11.75 4.37
N ILE A 19 -19.24 -11.69 3.38
CA ILE A 19 -18.89 -12.05 1.99
C ILE A 19 -17.87 -11.05 1.43
N VAL A 20 -18.12 -9.73 1.56
CA VAL A 20 -17.19 -8.69 1.09
C VAL A 20 -15.82 -8.82 1.77
N PHE A 21 -15.80 -9.09 3.07
CA PHE A 21 -14.56 -9.33 3.82
C PHE A 21 -13.80 -10.55 3.28
N CYS A 22 -14.47 -11.69 3.07
CA CYS A 22 -13.84 -12.87 2.49
C CYS A 22 -13.30 -12.62 1.08
N THR A 23 -14.03 -11.90 0.22
CA THR A 23 -13.57 -11.60 -1.14
C THR A 23 -12.34 -10.69 -1.12
N LEU A 24 -12.28 -9.70 -0.23
CA LEU A 24 -11.12 -8.82 -0.08
C LEU A 24 -9.89 -9.58 0.45
N VAL A 25 -10.09 -10.50 1.41
CA VAL A 25 -9.02 -11.36 1.94
C VAL A 25 -8.50 -12.32 0.88
N ILE A 26 -9.37 -12.93 0.07
CA ILE A 26 -8.98 -13.83 -1.01
C ILE A 26 -8.28 -13.06 -2.14
N ALA A 27 -8.75 -11.86 -2.48
CA ALA A 27 -8.10 -11.00 -3.47
C ALA A 27 -6.69 -10.58 -3.00
N LEU A 28 -6.57 -10.19 -1.72
CA LEU A 28 -5.28 -9.86 -1.12
C LEU A 28 -4.34 -11.07 -1.09
N ALA A 29 -4.84 -12.23 -0.67
CA ALA A 29 -4.07 -13.48 -0.66
C ALA A 29 -3.63 -13.87 -2.09
N SER A 30 -4.50 -13.69 -3.08
CA SER A 30 -4.17 -13.95 -4.48
C SER A 30 -3.04 -13.03 -4.96
N VAL A 31 -3.12 -11.71 -4.69
CA VAL A 31 -2.05 -10.74 -5.02
C VAL A 31 -0.73 -11.10 -4.33
N VAL A 32 -0.77 -11.46 -3.04
CA VAL A 32 0.41 -11.89 -2.28
C VAL A 32 1.03 -13.18 -2.84
N LEU A 33 0.19 -14.12 -3.32
CA LEU A 33 0.64 -15.39 -3.91
C LEU A 33 1.08 -15.24 -5.37
N GLN A 34 0.51 -14.32 -6.14
CA GLN A 34 0.87 -14.08 -7.54
C GLN A 34 2.20 -13.31 -7.70
N THR A 35 2.58 -12.50 -6.71
CA THR A 35 3.87 -11.77 -6.70
C THR A 35 5.09 -12.67 -6.42
N ARG A 36 4.88 -14.00 -6.38
CA ARG A 36 5.95 -14.99 -6.30
C ARG A 36 6.93 -14.91 -7.48
N ASN A 37 6.46 -14.43 -8.63
CA ASN A 37 7.17 -14.41 -9.91
C ASN A 37 7.43 -13.00 -10.46
N SER A 38 7.35 -11.95 -9.64
CA SER A 38 7.59 -10.58 -10.10
C SER A 38 8.95 -10.49 -10.83
N PRO A 39 9.02 -9.77 -11.97
CA PRO A 39 10.16 -9.79 -12.88
C PRO A 39 11.43 -9.33 -12.17
N PRO A 40 12.59 -9.80 -12.62
CA PRO A 40 13.85 -9.46 -11.98
C PRO A 40 14.03 -7.93 -12.01
N LEU A 41 14.35 -7.36 -10.85
CA LEU A 41 14.70 -5.94 -10.66
C LEU A 41 16.00 -5.52 -11.40
N ASN A 42 16.54 -6.38 -12.25
CA ASN A 42 17.88 -6.26 -12.84
C ASN A 42 18.06 -4.99 -13.69
N GLU A 43 16.99 -4.45 -14.28
CA GLU A 43 17.02 -3.16 -14.99
C GLU A 43 17.28 -1.99 -14.02
N TYR A 44 16.64 -1.98 -12.84
CA TYR A 44 16.81 -0.92 -11.83
C TYR A 44 18.06 -1.08 -10.98
N LEU A 45 18.47 -2.32 -10.68
CA LEU A 45 19.67 -2.65 -9.91
C LEU A 45 20.97 -2.31 -10.64
N SER A 46 20.90 -2.04 -11.95
CA SER A 46 22.07 -1.64 -12.76
C SER A 46 22.46 -0.17 -12.59
N LYS A 47 21.61 0.65 -11.96
CA LYS A 47 21.82 2.08 -11.77
C LYS A 47 22.59 2.30 -10.45
N GLU A 48 23.78 2.91 -10.51
CA GLU A 48 24.60 3.12 -9.32
C GLU A 48 23.87 3.96 -8.25
N ILE A 49 23.83 3.44 -7.02
CA ILE A 49 23.27 4.12 -5.86
C ILE A 49 24.28 5.18 -5.41
N SER A 50 23.94 6.47 -5.51
CA SER A 50 24.82 7.55 -5.05
C SER A 50 24.81 7.64 -3.52
N PRO A 51 25.94 7.39 -2.82
CA PRO A 51 25.93 7.28 -1.37
C PRO A 51 26.03 8.62 -0.63
N THR A 52 26.09 9.77 -1.32
CA THR A 52 26.53 11.04 -0.70
C THR A 52 25.67 12.26 -0.96
N LYS A 53 24.62 12.18 -1.80
CA LYS A 53 23.71 13.30 -2.05
C LYS A 53 22.26 12.93 -1.69
N PRO A 54 21.49 13.86 -1.12
CA PRO A 54 20.06 13.67 -0.96
C PRO A 54 19.39 13.42 -2.32
N TYR A 55 18.40 12.52 -2.37
CA TYR A 55 17.63 12.30 -3.59
C TYR A 55 16.74 13.52 -3.87
N GLU A 56 16.83 14.07 -5.08
CA GLU A 56 16.03 15.23 -5.47
C GLU A 56 14.77 14.82 -6.24
N THR A 57 14.82 13.67 -6.91
CA THR A 57 13.71 13.14 -7.72
C THR A 57 13.37 11.70 -7.34
N PHE A 58 12.14 11.29 -7.64
CA PHE A 58 11.72 9.91 -7.37
C PHE A 58 12.51 8.89 -8.20
N GLU A 59 12.89 9.24 -9.43
CA GLU A 59 13.62 8.38 -10.36
C GLU A 59 15.06 8.07 -9.91
N GLU A 60 15.62 8.93 -9.06
CA GLU A 60 16.90 8.69 -8.39
C GLU A 60 16.72 7.85 -7.13
N PHE A 61 15.64 8.07 -6.38
CA PHE A 61 15.31 7.36 -5.15
C PHE A 61 14.87 5.90 -5.37
N TYR A 62 14.07 5.64 -6.41
CA TYR A 62 13.35 4.38 -6.57
C TYR A 62 14.26 3.13 -6.65
N PRO A 63 15.42 3.15 -7.34
CA PRO A 63 16.34 2.02 -7.31
C PRO A 63 16.84 1.67 -5.89
N HIS A 64 17.13 2.68 -5.07
CA HIS A 64 17.53 2.48 -3.68
C HIS A 64 16.37 1.96 -2.82
N TYR A 65 15.16 2.48 -3.03
CA TYR A 65 13.96 1.94 -2.39
C TYR A 65 13.79 0.46 -2.70
N LEU A 66 13.94 0.08 -3.97
CA LEU A 66 13.82 -1.32 -4.38
C LEU A 66 14.91 -2.23 -3.80
N ASP A 67 16.14 -1.74 -3.62
CA ASP A 67 17.22 -2.44 -2.92
C ASP A 67 16.88 -2.67 -1.44
N GLU A 68 16.27 -1.69 -0.77
CA GLU A 68 15.75 -1.85 0.60
C GLU A 68 14.60 -2.88 0.70
N HIS A 69 14.03 -3.30 -0.43
CA HIS A 69 12.94 -4.27 -0.54
C HIS A 69 13.35 -5.46 -1.43
N SER A 70 14.62 -5.85 -1.38
CA SER A 70 15.19 -6.94 -2.17
C SER A 70 14.52 -8.31 -1.91
N GLN A 71 14.03 -8.55 -0.70
CA GLN A 71 13.37 -9.78 -0.28
C GLN A 71 11.89 -9.75 -0.59
N GLN A 72 11.42 -10.87 -1.15
CA GLN A 72 10.02 -11.05 -1.51
C GLN A 72 9.07 -10.96 -0.31
N THR A 73 9.48 -11.48 0.85
CA THR A 73 8.69 -11.41 2.09
C THR A 73 8.43 -9.97 2.51
N THR A 74 9.43 -9.09 2.38
CA THR A 74 9.29 -7.66 2.67
C THR A 74 8.32 -7.00 1.70
N ARG A 75 8.45 -7.25 0.40
CA ARG A 75 7.50 -6.75 -0.61
C ARG A 75 6.07 -7.20 -0.34
N GLN A 76 5.87 -8.45 0.09
CA GLN A 76 4.55 -8.97 0.44
C GLN A 76 3.93 -8.24 1.64
N TRP A 77 4.70 -7.94 2.67
CA TRP A 77 4.22 -7.14 3.81
C TRP A 77 3.78 -5.74 3.38
N HIS A 78 4.47 -5.16 2.40
CA HIS A 78 4.09 -3.90 1.77
C HIS A 78 2.84 -4.01 0.91
N TYR A 79 2.65 -5.11 0.17
CA TYR A 79 1.42 -5.34 -0.57
C TYR A 79 0.20 -5.49 0.36
N VAL A 80 0.40 -6.15 1.50
CA VAL A 80 -0.61 -6.25 2.57
C VAL A 80 -0.90 -4.89 3.21
N ALA A 81 0.14 -4.10 3.47
CA ALA A 81 0.03 -2.75 4.04
C ALA A 81 -0.67 -1.76 3.09
N GLY A 82 -0.32 -1.78 1.80
CA GLY A 82 -0.84 -0.88 0.76
C GLY A 82 -2.27 -1.22 0.32
N GLY A 83 -2.65 -2.51 0.32
CA GLY A 83 -4.01 -3.00 0.16
C GLY A 83 -4.82 -2.38 -1.00
N LEU A 84 -6.15 -2.33 -0.83
CA LEU A 84 -7.09 -1.76 -1.81
C LEU A 84 -6.90 -0.25 -2.04
N THR A 85 -6.29 0.45 -1.06
CA THR A 85 -6.00 1.88 -1.11
C THR A 85 -4.89 2.22 -2.10
N ALA A 86 -3.86 1.37 -2.21
CA ALA A 86 -2.88 1.43 -3.27
C ALA A 86 -3.54 1.29 -4.64
N TYR A 87 -4.33 0.23 -4.81
CA TYR A 87 -4.99 -0.08 -6.08
C TYR A 87 -5.84 1.06 -6.64
N SER A 88 -6.63 1.76 -5.81
CA SER A 88 -7.45 2.90 -6.26
C SER A 88 -6.64 4.16 -6.59
N SER A 89 -5.39 4.26 -6.12
CA SER A 89 -4.59 5.48 -6.18
C SER A 89 -3.41 5.40 -7.18
N ILE A 90 -3.07 4.19 -7.63
CA ILE A 90 -2.06 3.86 -8.65
C ILE A 90 -2.02 4.85 -9.85
N PRO A 91 -3.14 5.21 -10.51
CA PRO A 91 -3.05 6.01 -11.72
C PRO A 91 -2.59 7.46 -11.48
N PHE A 92 -2.66 7.94 -10.23
CA PHE A 92 -2.26 9.31 -9.86
C PHE A 92 -0.77 9.41 -9.56
N PHE A 93 -0.16 8.38 -8.95
CA PHE A 93 1.21 8.47 -8.47
C PHE A 93 2.27 8.16 -9.53
N ARG A 94 1.94 7.37 -10.55
CA ARG A 94 2.90 6.89 -11.58
C ARG A 94 3.49 7.95 -12.51
N HIS A 95 2.90 9.14 -12.58
CA HIS A 95 3.26 10.18 -13.56
C HIS A 95 3.92 11.41 -12.93
N LEU A 96 4.25 11.33 -11.64
CA LEU A 96 4.69 12.48 -10.87
C LEU A 96 6.20 12.43 -10.69
N SER A 97 6.88 13.51 -11.08
CA SER A 97 8.32 13.68 -10.84
C SER A 97 8.63 14.16 -9.41
N ASN A 98 7.61 14.65 -8.69
CA ASN A 98 7.70 15.15 -7.32
C ASN A 98 6.65 14.46 -6.44
N GLY A 99 6.98 14.15 -5.19
CA GLY A 99 6.08 13.39 -4.30
C GLY A 99 5.37 14.22 -3.22
N LEU A 100 5.79 15.47 -2.98
CA LEU A 100 5.30 16.27 -1.84
C LEU A 100 3.90 16.88 -2.04
N PRO A 101 3.60 17.61 -3.14
CA PRO A 101 2.27 18.18 -3.38
C PRO A 101 1.14 17.15 -3.37
N GLU A 102 1.42 15.97 -3.92
CA GLU A 102 0.44 14.92 -4.16
C GLU A 102 0.21 14.07 -2.92
N MET A 103 1.25 13.85 -2.11
CA MET A 103 1.08 13.40 -0.73
C MET A 103 0.19 14.40 0.05
N GLY A 104 0.40 15.71 -0.12
CA GLY A 104 -0.45 16.74 0.49
C GLY A 104 -1.92 16.61 0.09
N LEU A 105 -2.19 16.47 -1.21
CA LEU A 105 -3.55 16.29 -1.74
C LEU A 105 -4.19 14.98 -1.23
N PHE A 106 -3.46 13.87 -1.29
CA PHE A 106 -3.92 12.57 -0.81
C PHE A 106 -4.25 12.62 0.69
N MET A 107 -3.34 13.16 1.49
CA MET A 107 -3.54 13.30 2.94
C MET A 107 -4.73 14.21 3.25
N MET A 108 -4.94 15.28 2.47
CA MET A 108 -6.11 16.15 2.61
C MET A 108 -7.41 15.39 2.31
N VAL A 109 -7.49 14.67 1.20
CA VAL A 109 -8.68 13.87 0.84
C VAL A 109 -8.92 12.77 1.88
N TYR A 110 -7.87 12.08 2.31
CA TYR A 110 -7.93 11.03 3.33
C TYR A 110 -8.45 11.57 4.67
N ILE A 111 -7.91 12.69 5.14
CA ILE A 111 -8.31 13.30 6.42
C ILE A 111 -9.76 13.79 6.36
N ILE A 112 -10.16 14.46 5.28
CA ILE A 112 -11.53 14.96 5.09
C ILE A 112 -12.51 13.78 5.00
N GLY A 113 -12.28 12.84 4.09
CA GLY A 113 -13.14 11.67 3.91
C GLY A 113 -13.22 10.81 5.17
N GLY A 114 -12.07 10.53 5.79
CA GLY A 114 -11.97 9.79 7.03
C GLY A 114 -12.70 10.46 8.19
N LYS A 115 -12.62 11.80 8.32
CA LYS A 115 -13.39 12.55 9.32
C LYS A 115 -14.89 12.47 9.06
N LEU A 116 -15.32 12.54 7.79
CA LEU A 116 -16.74 12.43 7.43
C LEU A 116 -17.31 11.05 7.76
N ILE A 117 -16.53 9.99 7.56
CA ILE A 117 -16.91 8.59 7.83
C ILE A 117 -16.86 8.29 9.34
N THR A 118 -15.72 8.53 9.98
CA THR A 118 -15.48 8.13 11.38
C THR A 118 -16.06 9.11 12.39
N ARG A 119 -16.45 10.31 11.94
CA ARG A 119 -16.87 11.46 12.78
C ARG A 119 -15.83 11.86 13.83
N SER A 120 -14.57 11.41 13.70
CA SER A 120 -13.54 11.62 14.70
C SER A 120 -12.16 11.74 14.07
N PHE A 121 -11.50 12.88 14.29
CA PHE A 121 -10.16 13.14 13.76
C PHE A 121 -9.14 12.08 14.22
N LYS A 122 -9.18 11.65 15.49
CA LYS A 122 -8.26 10.64 16.03
C LYS A 122 -8.40 9.28 15.34
N LYS A 123 -9.65 8.87 15.08
CA LYS A 123 -9.93 7.57 14.46
C LYS A 123 -9.51 7.51 13.00
N THR A 124 -9.46 8.65 12.31
CA THR A 124 -8.98 8.75 10.93
C THR A 124 -7.53 8.28 10.79
N PHE A 125 -6.67 8.44 11.80
CA PHE A 125 -5.25 8.04 11.68
C PHE A 125 -4.99 6.57 12.03
N ILE A 126 -5.96 5.87 12.63
CA ILE A 126 -5.80 4.47 13.05
C ILE A 126 -5.46 3.57 11.84
N PRO A 127 -6.15 3.66 10.69
CA PRO A 127 -5.81 2.81 9.54
C PRO A 127 -4.44 3.13 8.94
N LEU A 128 -4.00 4.40 8.94
CA LEU A 128 -2.65 4.76 8.48
C LEU A 128 -1.60 4.10 9.37
N LEU A 129 -1.75 4.21 10.69
CA LEU A 129 -0.81 3.62 11.64
C LEU A 129 -0.79 2.10 11.53
N LEU A 130 -1.96 1.47 11.45
CA LEU A 130 -2.06 0.01 11.31
C LEU A 130 -1.48 -0.47 9.98
N GLY A 131 -1.83 0.17 8.86
CA GLY A 131 -1.28 -0.18 7.55
C GLY A 131 0.24 -0.07 7.52
N TYR A 132 0.78 1.08 7.94
CA TYR A 132 2.22 1.32 7.92
C TYR A 132 3.00 0.43 8.88
N SER A 133 2.40 0.02 10.00
CA SER A 133 3.04 -0.92 10.93
C SER A 133 3.29 -2.31 10.32
N PHE A 134 2.47 -2.75 9.35
CA PHE A 134 2.71 -4.01 8.63
C PHE A 134 3.90 -3.91 7.68
N ALA A 135 4.09 -2.78 6.99
CA ALA A 135 5.24 -2.55 6.11
C ALA A 135 6.57 -2.67 6.86
N TRP A 136 6.64 -2.14 8.09
CA TRP A 136 7.84 -2.20 8.92
C TRP A 136 8.22 -3.61 9.40
N ILE A 137 7.26 -4.55 9.47
CA ILE A 137 7.57 -5.94 9.80
C ILE A 137 8.52 -6.54 8.76
N GLY A 138 8.31 -6.23 7.48
CA GLY A 138 9.22 -6.59 6.39
C GLY A 138 10.66 -6.12 6.65
N HIS A 139 10.81 -4.82 6.89
CA HIS A 139 12.10 -4.19 7.10
C HIS A 139 12.85 -4.72 8.32
N PHE A 140 12.20 -4.81 9.48
CA PHE A 140 12.91 -5.14 10.72
C PHE A 140 13.18 -6.62 10.91
N PHE A 141 12.31 -7.51 10.41
CA PHE A 141 12.44 -8.96 10.64
C PHE A 141 13.07 -9.71 9.46
N PHE A 142 12.97 -9.18 8.24
CA PHE A 142 13.49 -9.86 7.05
C PHE A 142 14.68 -9.11 6.47
N GLU A 143 14.54 -7.83 6.09
CA GLU A 143 15.66 -7.06 5.50
C GLU A 143 16.72 -6.63 6.51
N HIS A 144 16.34 -6.51 7.78
CA HIS A 144 17.16 -5.95 8.84
C HIS A 144 17.72 -4.56 8.50
N ASN A 145 16.96 -3.75 7.76
CA ASN A 145 17.32 -2.39 7.38
C ASN A 145 16.41 -1.35 8.06
N LYS A 146 16.80 -0.08 7.95
CA LYS A 146 15.98 1.05 8.42
C LYS A 146 15.16 1.55 7.24
N PRO A 147 13.82 1.58 7.32
CA PRO A 147 12.97 2.07 6.24
C PRO A 147 13.35 3.49 5.81
N ALA A 148 13.50 3.70 4.49
CA ALA A 148 13.69 5.02 3.92
C ALA A 148 12.60 6.04 4.29
N THR A 149 11.40 5.60 4.74
CA THR A 149 10.31 6.50 5.15
C THR A 149 10.74 7.51 6.21
N PHE A 150 11.70 7.15 7.07
CA PHE A 150 12.19 8.06 8.11
C PHE A 150 12.98 9.26 7.57
N ILE A 151 13.50 9.16 6.34
CA ILE A 151 14.31 10.19 5.69
C ILE A 151 13.53 10.81 4.53
N TYR A 152 12.90 9.97 3.69
CA TYR A 152 12.14 10.35 2.51
C TYR A 152 10.69 9.84 2.58
N PRO A 153 9.83 10.40 3.46
CA PRO A 153 8.49 9.88 3.71
C PRO A 153 7.59 9.90 2.47
N SER A 154 7.66 10.97 1.67
CA SER A 154 6.87 11.11 0.44
C SER A 154 7.32 10.13 -0.65
N PHE A 155 8.63 10.02 -0.88
CA PHE A 155 9.15 9.10 -1.88
C PHE A 155 8.96 7.63 -1.47
N SER A 156 9.05 7.32 -0.18
CA SER A 156 8.81 5.95 0.31
C SER A 156 7.34 5.54 0.09
N LEU A 157 6.39 6.42 0.42
CA LEU A 157 4.97 6.16 0.14
C LEU A 157 4.69 6.00 -1.36
N MET A 158 5.34 6.80 -2.20
CA MET A 158 5.25 6.67 -3.66
C MET A 158 5.88 5.35 -4.14
N GLY A 159 6.99 4.93 -3.53
CA GLY A 159 7.63 3.64 -3.76
C GLY A 159 6.71 2.46 -3.46
N ASP A 160 5.97 2.52 -2.35
CA ASP A 160 4.99 1.49 -1.98
C ASP A 160 3.95 1.28 -3.10
N PHE A 161 3.44 2.38 -3.68
CA PHE A 161 2.48 2.33 -4.79
C PHE A 161 3.10 1.88 -6.10
N HIS A 162 4.29 2.38 -6.44
CA HIS A 162 4.98 2.04 -7.68
C HIS A 162 5.38 0.57 -7.71
N MET A 163 5.84 0.03 -6.58
CA MET A 163 6.19 -1.38 -6.44
C MET A 163 4.96 -2.30 -6.58
N VAL A 164 3.80 -1.91 -6.04
CA VAL A 164 2.53 -2.63 -6.27
C VAL A 164 2.12 -2.57 -7.74
N TYR A 165 2.27 -1.41 -8.39
CA TYR A 165 1.95 -1.25 -9.81
C TYR A 165 2.84 -2.13 -10.70
N ASP A 166 4.15 -2.12 -10.48
CA ASP A 166 5.10 -2.96 -11.23
C ASP A 166 4.78 -4.44 -11.06
N ALA A 167 4.43 -4.85 -9.84
CA ALA A 167 3.96 -6.19 -9.54
C ALA A 167 2.68 -6.54 -10.33
N ILE A 168 1.67 -5.68 -10.35
CA ILE A 168 0.43 -5.92 -11.10
C ILE A 168 0.67 -5.95 -12.62
N ARG A 169 1.46 -5.01 -13.15
CA ARG A 169 1.82 -4.95 -14.58
C ARG A 169 2.49 -6.24 -15.03
N SER A 170 3.28 -6.85 -14.17
CA SER A 170 3.94 -8.11 -14.50
C SER A 170 3.03 -9.33 -14.59
N LEU A 171 1.77 -9.21 -14.12
CA LEU A 171 0.76 -10.26 -14.18
C LEU A 171 -0.16 -10.15 -15.41
N ALA A 172 -0.09 -9.06 -16.16
CA ALA A 172 -0.91 -8.76 -17.34
C ALA A 172 -0.14 -9.04 -18.64
#